data_AF-A0A6A6FX80-F1
#
_entry.id   AF-A0A6A6FX80-F1
#
_cell.length_a   1.000
_cell.length_b   1.000
_cell.length_c   1.000
_cell.angle_alpha   90.00
_cell.angle_beta   90.00
_cell.angle_gamma   90.00
#
_symmetry.space_group_name_H-M   'P 1'
#
loop_
_entity.id
_entity.type
_entity.pdbx_description
1 polymer ?
#
loop_
_entity_poly.entity_id
_entity_poly.type
_entity_poly.pdbx_seq_one_letter_code
_entity_poly.pdbx_strand_id
1 'polypeptide(L)'
;MGIQALPQSTVRVLGASQVLTDPAAVVKELLDNAYDANATSIAVEIHSNTVDVIQVRDNGHGIVPEDRALVARRYCTSKISHDDDLKDIGGSSLGFRGEALASAAELSGSLTISTKIEGEQVAAALKINQKGEIAAQEKASLPVGTTVRITDFIKTNPVRRQVVLKNTEACLKKIKRTLQAYALARPRVRLALRVLKAKNNKYDWIYAPKSGGGAEDTAFKVVGAACASQCIWSMLEHSGFTLQAFLPRPDADASKINGIGAYISVDARPVSPARGVFKQIVKIFREAFREVAPDTTNVKDPFLCLELSCPRGSYDANLEPAKDDLLFEDPSLVVETARKLFSAAYTKQQIVTTVKWSLVARASRFGLCESVSSVEFAGKATTQHRFERAANAATFFADTE
;
A
#
# COMPACT_ATOMS: atom_id res chain seq x y z
N MET A 1 -44.73 16.27 -6.49
CA MET A 1 -43.72 16.90 -5.61
C MET A 1 -42.85 17.80 -6.46
N GLY A 2 -42.60 19.04 -6.02
CA GLY A 2 -41.63 19.93 -6.68
C GLY A 2 -40.20 19.61 -6.27
N ILE A 3 -39.22 20.02 -7.08
CA ILE A 3 -37.80 19.93 -6.74
C ILE A 3 -37.50 20.92 -5.61
N GLN A 4 -36.87 20.47 -4.52
CA GLN A 4 -36.56 21.28 -3.34
C GLN A 4 -35.14 21.02 -2.83
N ALA A 5 -34.50 22.05 -2.25
CA ALA A 5 -33.19 21.91 -1.63
C ALA A 5 -33.26 21.04 -0.37
N LEU A 6 -32.27 20.16 -0.20
CA LEU A 6 -32.16 19.33 0.99
C LEU A 6 -31.63 20.16 2.18
N PRO A 7 -32.05 19.85 3.42
CA PRO A 7 -31.43 20.42 4.61
C PRO A 7 -29.92 20.13 4.66
N GLN A 8 -29.12 21.07 5.15
CA GLN A 8 -27.66 20.93 5.17
C GLN A 8 -27.18 19.73 6.01
N SER A 9 -27.92 19.34 7.05
CA SER A 9 -27.66 18.11 7.80
C SER A 9 -27.81 16.87 6.92
N THR A 10 -28.84 16.81 6.07
CA THR A 10 -29.06 15.70 5.13
C THR A 10 -27.94 15.64 4.09
N VAL A 11 -27.56 16.79 3.49
CA VAL A 11 -26.47 16.85 2.50
C VAL A 11 -25.16 16.29 3.08
N ARG A 12 -24.82 16.70 4.30
CA ARG A 12 -23.61 16.26 4.97
C ARG A 12 -23.63 14.75 5.26
N VAL A 13 -24.72 14.21 5.79
CA VAL A 13 -24.85 12.75 6.07
C VAL A 13 -24.74 11.93 4.80
N LEU A 14 -25.36 12.38 3.70
CA LEU A 14 -25.29 11.72 2.40
C LEU A 14 -23.85 11.71 1.87
N GLY A 15 -23.16 12.85 1.89
CA GLY A 15 -21.76 12.95 1.47
C GLY A 15 -20.83 12.09 2.33
N ALA A 16 -20.95 12.18 3.66
CA ALA A 16 -20.14 11.36 4.58
C ALA A 16 -20.30 9.86 4.32
N SER A 17 -21.53 9.44 4.03
CA SER A 17 -21.91 8.06 3.73
C SER A 17 -21.37 7.55 2.39
N GLN A 18 -20.98 8.42 1.47
CA GLN A 18 -20.32 8.08 0.20
C GLN A 18 -18.79 8.03 0.36
N VAL A 19 -18.23 8.92 1.19
CA VAL A 19 -16.80 8.96 1.48
C VAL A 19 -16.37 7.76 2.35
N LEU A 20 -17.10 7.50 3.45
CA LEU A 20 -16.80 6.41 4.38
C LEU A 20 -17.92 5.36 4.35
N THR A 21 -17.63 4.25 3.69
CA THR A 21 -18.61 3.18 3.43
C THR A 21 -18.59 2.09 4.51
N ASP A 22 -17.41 1.76 5.04
CA ASP A 22 -17.20 0.73 6.06
C ASP A 22 -16.01 1.07 6.98
N PRO A 23 -15.82 0.38 8.12
CA PRO A 23 -14.69 0.64 9.01
C PRO A 23 -13.31 0.44 8.36
N ALA A 24 -13.19 -0.40 7.33
CA ALA A 24 -11.93 -0.59 6.62
C ALA A 24 -11.56 0.63 5.78
N ALA A 25 -12.54 1.31 5.18
CA ALA A 25 -12.36 2.58 4.49
C ALA A 25 -11.87 3.67 5.47
N VAL A 26 -12.41 3.71 6.70
CA VAL A 26 -11.91 4.62 7.75
C VAL A 26 -10.45 4.34 8.06
N VAL A 27 -10.09 3.08 8.29
CA VAL A 27 -8.69 2.72 8.58
C VAL A 27 -7.79 3.10 7.40
N LYS A 28 -8.20 2.84 6.16
CA LYS A 28 -7.43 3.21 4.96
C LYS A 28 -7.17 4.73 4.89
N GLU A 29 -8.20 5.55 5.08
CA GLU A 29 -8.05 7.01 5.09
C GLU A 29 -7.12 7.52 6.20
N LEU A 30 -7.17 6.89 7.39
CA LEU A 30 -6.29 7.25 8.49
C LEU A 30 -4.85 6.77 8.27
N LEU A 31 -4.65 5.63 7.61
CA LEU A 31 -3.33 5.18 7.16
C LEU A 31 -2.75 6.16 6.14
N ASP A 32 -3.54 6.58 5.14
CA ASP A 32 -3.13 7.59 4.15
C ASP A 32 -2.64 8.86 4.83
N ASN A 33 -3.42 9.39 5.79
CA ASN A 33 -3.04 10.59 6.54
C ASN A 33 -1.75 10.40 7.34
N ALA A 34 -1.53 9.24 7.94
CA ALA A 34 -0.31 8.96 8.68
C ALA A 34 0.92 8.87 7.76
N TYR A 35 0.77 8.26 6.57
CA TYR A 35 1.83 8.22 5.56
C TYR A 35 2.14 9.60 4.99
N ASP A 36 1.11 10.41 4.69
CA ASP A 36 1.27 11.80 4.26
C ASP A 36 1.96 12.64 5.34
N ALA A 37 1.78 12.28 6.61
CA ALA A 37 2.47 12.90 7.75
C ALA A 37 3.90 12.40 7.98
N ASN A 38 4.46 11.62 7.04
CA ASN A 38 5.79 11.02 7.12
C ASN A 38 6.00 10.09 8.34
N ALA A 39 4.96 9.39 8.78
CA ALA A 39 5.08 8.44 9.88
C ALA A 39 6.01 7.27 9.54
N THR A 40 6.84 6.87 10.51
CA THR A 40 7.70 5.67 10.42
C THR A 40 7.12 4.48 11.19
N SER A 41 6.10 4.71 12.02
CA SER A 41 5.37 3.71 12.76
C SER A 41 3.90 4.09 12.88
N ILE A 42 3.01 3.17 12.51
CA ILE A 42 1.57 3.33 12.59
C ILE A 42 0.95 2.12 13.30
N ALA A 43 0.10 2.39 14.29
CA ALA A 43 -0.61 1.39 15.07
C ALA A 43 -2.12 1.59 14.93
N VAL A 44 -2.83 0.51 14.55
CA VAL A 44 -4.28 0.45 14.43
C VAL A 44 -4.82 -0.40 15.58
N GLU A 45 -5.68 0.19 16.39
CA GLU A 45 -6.46 -0.51 17.40
C GLU A 45 -7.93 -0.46 17.00
N ILE A 46 -8.58 -1.61 16.91
CA ILE A 46 -9.98 -1.71 16.52
C ILE A 46 -10.73 -2.64 17.44
N HIS A 47 -11.95 -2.28 17.82
CA HIS A 47 -12.80 -3.17 18.60
C HIS A 47 -13.18 -4.42 17.79
N SER A 48 -13.41 -5.54 18.47
CA SER A 48 -13.75 -6.81 17.82
C SER A 48 -15.03 -6.77 16.99
N ASN A 49 -15.92 -5.80 17.21
CA ASN A 49 -17.12 -5.54 16.39
C ASN A 49 -16.93 -4.44 15.33
N THR A 50 -15.72 -3.90 15.17
CA THR A 50 -15.29 -2.89 14.18
C THR A 50 -15.96 -1.51 14.26
N VAL A 51 -16.94 -1.29 15.15
CA VAL A 51 -17.69 -0.03 15.22
C VAL A 51 -17.53 0.71 16.54
N ASP A 52 -17.31 0.03 17.66
CA ASP A 52 -17.28 0.69 18.97
C ASP A 52 -16.03 1.56 19.15
N VAL A 53 -14.89 1.09 18.64
CA VAL A 53 -13.61 1.81 18.67
C VAL A 53 -12.86 1.55 17.37
N ILE A 54 -12.43 2.63 16.70
CA ILE A 54 -11.43 2.63 15.65
C ILE A 54 -10.40 3.69 16.04
N GLN A 55 -9.15 3.29 16.24
CA GLN A 55 -8.08 4.19 16.62
C GLN A 55 -6.86 3.94 15.75
N VAL A 56 -6.31 5.02 15.20
CA VAL A 56 -5.05 5.00 14.45
C VAL A 56 -4.09 5.98 15.10
N ARG A 57 -2.91 5.50 15.45
CA ARG A 57 -1.84 6.26 16.06
C ARG A 57 -0.61 6.20 15.17
N ASP A 58 -0.04 7.35 14.88
CA ASP A 58 1.19 7.50 14.13
C ASP A 58 2.23 8.32 14.92
N ASN A 59 3.47 8.29 14.43
CA ASN A 59 4.55 9.14 14.88
C ASN A 59 5.01 10.12 13.77
N GLY A 60 4.06 10.58 12.94
CA GLY A 60 4.32 11.59 11.92
C GLY A 60 4.59 12.98 12.54
N HIS A 61 4.61 14.01 11.70
CA HIS A 61 4.95 15.37 12.14
C HIS A 61 3.90 16.04 13.06
N GLY A 62 2.71 15.46 13.24
CA GLY A 62 1.63 16.04 14.03
C GLY A 62 0.87 17.17 13.31
N ILE A 63 -0.04 17.84 14.00
CA ILE A 63 -0.83 18.96 13.44
C ILE A 63 -0.47 20.25 14.18
N VAL A 64 0.03 21.23 13.42
CA VAL A 64 0.41 22.54 13.94
C VAL A 64 -0.79 23.25 14.57
N PRO A 65 -0.60 24.01 15.67
CA PRO A 65 -1.70 24.68 16.38
C PRO A 65 -2.65 25.49 15.50
N GLU A 66 -2.12 26.16 14.48
CA GLU A 66 -2.83 27.04 13.57
C GLU A 66 -3.84 26.27 12.69
N ASP A 67 -3.54 25.02 12.35
CA ASP A 67 -4.36 24.18 11.48
C ASP A 67 -5.41 23.35 12.24
N ARG A 68 -5.32 23.28 13.58
CA ARG A 68 -6.19 22.41 14.40
C ARG A 68 -7.67 22.67 14.19
N ALA A 69 -8.05 23.94 13.98
CA ALA A 69 -9.44 24.32 13.73
C ALA A 69 -9.97 23.84 12.37
N LEU A 70 -9.08 23.48 11.43
CA LEU A 70 -9.40 23.08 10.07
C LEU A 70 -9.33 21.56 9.86
N VAL A 71 -8.65 20.82 10.74
CA VAL A 71 -8.32 19.39 10.56
C VAL A 71 -9.52 18.49 10.22
N ALA A 72 -10.70 18.80 10.75
CA ALA A 72 -11.92 18.04 10.53
C ALA A 72 -13.01 18.85 9.82
N ARG A 73 -12.67 20.03 9.27
CA ARG A 73 -13.58 20.80 8.43
C ARG A 73 -13.61 20.20 7.02
N ARG A 74 -14.79 20.22 6.39
CA ARG A 74 -14.95 19.74 5.01
C ARG A 74 -14.17 20.64 4.06
N TYR A 75 -13.56 20.02 3.05
CA TYR A 75 -12.84 20.70 1.97
C TYR A 75 -11.64 21.52 2.46
N CYS A 76 -11.04 21.11 3.59
CA CYS A 76 -9.80 21.67 4.10
C CYS A 76 -8.70 20.61 3.98
N THR A 77 -7.63 20.93 3.25
CA THR A 77 -6.48 20.03 3.07
C THR A 77 -5.20 20.84 2.88
N SER A 78 -4.06 20.26 3.27
CA SER A 78 -2.72 20.79 3.03
C SER A 78 -2.05 20.19 1.79
N LYS A 79 -2.75 19.32 1.05
CA LYS A 79 -2.15 18.40 0.06
C LYS A 79 -2.35 18.86 -1.38
N ILE A 80 -3.37 19.68 -1.62
CA ILE A 80 -3.66 20.35 -2.88
C ILE A 80 -4.15 21.77 -2.59
N SER A 81 -3.92 22.67 -3.52
CA SER A 81 -4.27 24.10 -3.45
C SER A 81 -5.09 24.56 -4.65
N HIS A 82 -4.85 23.95 -5.81
CA HIS A 82 -5.56 24.21 -7.07
C HIS A 82 -5.77 22.90 -7.85
N ASP A 83 -6.60 22.94 -8.88
CA ASP A 83 -6.99 21.78 -9.67
C ASP A 83 -5.82 21.16 -10.45
N ASP A 84 -4.84 21.96 -10.87
CA ASP A 84 -3.64 21.45 -11.54
C ASP A 84 -2.80 20.50 -10.66
N ASP A 85 -2.85 20.64 -9.33
CA ASP A 85 -2.15 19.75 -8.38
C ASP A 85 -2.64 18.29 -8.51
N LEU A 86 -3.87 18.07 -9.01
CA LEU A 86 -4.43 16.72 -9.18
C LEU A 86 -3.65 15.87 -10.18
N LYS A 87 -2.94 16.49 -11.14
CA LYS A 87 -2.12 15.80 -12.14
C LYS A 87 -0.87 15.15 -11.51
N ASP A 88 -0.39 15.71 -10.40
CA ASP A 88 0.85 15.30 -9.73
C ASP A 88 0.61 14.60 -8.38
N ILE A 89 -0.65 14.53 -7.92
CA ILE A 89 -0.99 13.99 -6.58
C ILE A 89 -0.75 12.49 -6.46
N GLY A 90 -0.81 11.77 -7.59
CA GLY A 90 -0.84 10.30 -7.64
C GLY A 90 0.26 9.61 -6.84
N GLY A 91 1.50 10.12 -6.94
CA GLY A 91 2.68 9.59 -6.25
C GLY A 91 3.19 10.44 -5.08
N SER A 92 2.69 11.67 -4.90
CA SER A 92 3.18 12.61 -3.88
C SER A 92 2.39 12.54 -2.57
N SER A 93 1.08 12.29 -2.63
CA SER A 93 0.20 12.23 -1.45
C SER A 93 -0.91 11.21 -1.65
N LEU A 94 -1.31 10.52 -0.58
CA LEU A 94 -2.34 9.49 -0.62
C LEU A 94 -3.75 10.08 -0.44
N GLY A 95 -3.89 11.07 0.45
CA GLY A 95 -5.12 11.86 0.61
C GLY A 95 -5.07 13.20 -0.12
N PHE A 96 -6.22 13.79 -0.43
CA PHE A 96 -6.32 15.16 -0.97
C PHE A 96 -7.71 15.80 -0.90
N ARG A 97 -8.78 15.03 -0.64
CA ARG A 97 -10.16 15.58 -0.67
C ARG A 97 -10.54 16.46 0.54
N GLY A 98 -9.87 16.30 1.68
CA GLY A 98 -10.21 17.04 2.91
C GLY A 98 -11.57 16.68 3.52
N GLU A 99 -12.03 15.43 3.33
CA GLU A 99 -13.38 15.01 3.75
C GLU A 99 -13.40 13.88 4.78
N ALA A 100 -12.33 13.10 4.92
CA ALA A 100 -12.34 11.87 5.70
C ALA A 100 -12.65 12.10 7.18
N LEU A 101 -11.95 13.02 7.84
CA LEU A 101 -12.15 13.32 9.27
C LEU A 101 -13.51 14.00 9.53
N ALA A 102 -13.95 14.89 8.64
CA ALA A 102 -15.28 15.48 8.70
C ALA A 102 -16.38 14.42 8.60
N SER A 103 -16.23 13.48 7.67
CA SER A 103 -17.16 12.37 7.47
C SER A 103 -17.17 11.42 8.67
N ALA A 104 -16.01 11.17 9.27
CA ALA A 104 -15.90 10.38 10.49
C ALA A 104 -16.61 11.06 11.67
N ALA A 105 -16.45 12.37 11.85
CA ALA A 105 -17.10 13.14 12.91
C ALA A 105 -18.63 13.05 12.82
N GLU A 106 -19.16 13.08 11.60
CA GLU A 106 -20.59 13.06 11.34
C GLU A 106 -21.25 11.68 11.50
N LEU A 107 -20.54 10.62 11.10
CA LEU A 107 -21.06 9.25 11.18
C LEU A 107 -20.92 8.62 12.56
N SER A 108 -20.09 9.20 13.43
CA SER A 108 -19.68 8.57 14.70
C SER A 108 -20.39 9.18 15.91
N GLY A 109 -20.39 8.44 17.02
CA GLY A 109 -20.83 9.00 18.30
C GLY A 109 -19.83 9.98 18.89
N SER A 110 -18.53 9.72 18.71
CA SER A 110 -17.47 10.70 19.05
C SER A 110 -16.25 10.58 18.14
N LEU A 111 -15.58 11.71 17.93
CA LEU A 111 -14.27 11.80 17.29
C LEU A 111 -13.34 12.63 18.19
N THR A 112 -12.21 12.05 18.55
CA THR A 112 -11.12 12.74 19.26
C THR A 112 -9.84 12.66 18.45
N ILE A 113 -9.19 13.80 18.22
CA ILE A 113 -7.90 13.89 17.55
C ILE A 113 -6.90 14.41 18.57
N SER A 114 -5.94 13.58 18.96
CA SER A 114 -4.85 13.99 19.84
C SER A 114 -3.58 14.16 19.03
N THR A 115 -2.88 15.27 19.18
CA THR A 115 -1.72 15.57 18.33
C THR A 115 -0.67 16.38 19.07
N LYS A 116 0.59 16.19 18.69
CA LYS A 116 1.75 16.91 19.21
C LYS A 116 2.76 17.08 18.09
N ILE A 117 3.25 18.30 17.88
CA ILE A 117 4.37 18.57 16.97
C ILE A 117 5.71 18.53 17.71
N GLU A 118 6.82 18.43 16.98
CA GLU A 118 8.15 18.62 17.55
C GLU A 118 8.29 20.04 18.13
N GLY A 119 8.94 20.16 19.29
CA GLY A 119 9.10 21.43 20.01
C GLY A 119 7.88 21.86 20.86
N GLU A 120 6.69 21.33 20.61
CA GLU A 120 5.52 21.59 21.46
C GLU A 120 5.69 20.93 22.83
N GLN A 121 5.43 21.65 23.92
CA GLN A 121 5.64 21.11 25.28
C GLN A 121 4.55 20.11 25.67
N VAL A 122 3.29 20.46 25.42
CA VAL A 122 2.10 19.70 25.83
C VAL A 122 1.26 19.41 24.62
N ALA A 123 0.84 18.16 24.46
CA ALA A 123 -0.02 17.77 23.37
C ALA A 123 -1.46 18.27 23.57
N ALA A 124 -2.22 18.39 22.48
CA ALA A 124 -3.64 18.74 22.53
C ALA A 124 -4.51 17.53 22.17
N ALA A 125 -5.62 17.35 22.90
CA ALA A 125 -6.73 16.48 22.52
C ALA A 125 -7.93 17.32 22.09
N LEU A 126 -8.33 17.18 20.85
CA LEU A 126 -9.41 17.92 20.19
C LEU A 126 -10.65 17.03 20.13
N LYS A 127 -11.70 17.41 20.83
CA LYS A 127 -13.03 16.77 20.70
C LYS A 127 -13.78 17.44 19.57
N ILE A 128 -14.07 16.69 18.51
CA ILE A 128 -14.68 17.20 17.28
C ILE A 128 -16.19 16.92 17.31
N ASN A 129 -17.00 17.95 17.03
CA ASN A 129 -18.45 17.80 16.89
C ASN A 129 -18.82 17.26 15.49
N GLN A 130 -20.10 16.92 15.29
CA GLN A 130 -20.61 16.41 14.00
C GLN A 130 -20.52 17.41 12.83
N LYS A 131 -20.24 18.69 13.09
CA LYS A 131 -20.00 19.70 12.06
C LYS A 131 -18.52 19.77 11.64
N GLY A 132 -17.63 19.00 12.28
CA GLY A 132 -16.20 19.05 12.04
C GLY A 132 -15.47 20.16 12.80
N GLU A 133 -16.11 20.75 13.81
CA GLU A 133 -15.55 21.86 14.61
C GLU A 133 -15.05 21.35 15.96
N ILE A 134 -14.06 22.03 16.54
CA ILE A 134 -13.57 21.74 17.89
C ILE A 134 -14.63 22.17 18.90
N ALA A 135 -15.25 21.20 19.58
CA ALA A 135 -16.18 21.43 20.68
C ALA A 135 -15.46 21.65 22.02
N ALA A 136 -14.31 21.00 22.19
CA ALA A 136 -13.46 21.16 23.36
C ALA A 136 -12.02 20.79 23.01
N GLN A 137 -11.08 21.46 23.69
CA GLN A 137 -9.65 21.18 23.60
C GLN A 137 -9.09 20.98 25.01
N GLU A 138 -8.42 19.86 25.22
CA GLU A 138 -7.83 19.47 26.49
C GLU A 138 -6.33 19.22 26.34
N LYS A 139 -5.58 19.39 27.43
CA LYS A 139 -4.17 18.96 27.48
C LYS A 139 -4.11 17.43 27.46
N ALA A 140 -3.19 16.88 26.68
CA ALA A 140 -2.98 15.44 26.56
C ALA A 140 -1.50 15.07 26.74
N SER A 141 -1.26 13.79 27.03
CA SER A 141 0.08 13.23 27.12
C SER A 141 0.28 12.22 25.98
N LEU A 142 0.96 12.65 24.92
CA LEU A 142 1.43 11.79 23.82
C LEU A 142 2.81 12.26 23.34
N PRO A 143 3.62 11.35 22.75
CA PRO A 143 4.79 11.76 21.98
C PRO A 143 4.38 12.50 20.71
N VAL A 144 5.37 13.02 19.97
CA VAL A 144 5.16 13.62 18.64
C VAL A 144 4.41 12.65 17.72
N GLY A 145 3.46 13.19 16.97
CA GLY A 145 2.57 12.44 16.08
C GLY A 145 1.10 12.71 16.34
N THR A 146 0.25 11.89 15.74
CA THR A 146 -1.21 12.03 15.84
C THR A 146 -1.86 10.73 16.28
N THR A 147 -2.95 10.83 17.03
CA THR A 147 -3.85 9.73 17.37
C THR A 147 -5.27 10.16 17.05
N VAL A 148 -5.89 9.49 16.09
CA VAL A 148 -7.30 9.68 15.75
C VAL A 148 -8.08 8.54 16.38
N ARG A 149 -9.04 8.87 17.25
CA ARG A 149 -9.90 7.92 17.94
C ARG A 149 -11.36 8.20 17.63
N ILE A 150 -12.03 7.21 17.05
CA ILE A 150 -13.43 7.22 16.67
C ILE A 150 -14.19 6.21 17.52
N THR A 151 -15.34 6.60 18.07
CA THR A 151 -16.22 5.69 18.82
C THR A 151 -17.65 5.71 18.27
N ASP A 152 -18.33 4.57 18.39
CA ASP A 152 -19.67 4.33 17.83
C ASP A 152 -19.76 4.73 16.34
N PHE A 153 -18.88 4.20 15.50
CA PHE A 153 -18.92 4.48 14.06
C PHE A 153 -20.24 4.00 13.43
N ILE A 154 -20.82 4.84 12.56
CA ILE A 154 -22.12 4.65 11.90
C ILE A 154 -23.29 4.56 12.92
N LYS A 155 -23.17 5.21 14.08
CA LYS A 155 -24.27 5.30 15.07
C LYS A 155 -25.54 5.93 14.48
N THR A 156 -25.37 6.90 13.59
CA THR A 156 -26.47 7.66 12.97
C THR A 156 -27.24 6.89 11.89
N ASN A 157 -26.73 5.74 11.43
CA ASN A 157 -27.41 4.90 10.43
C ASN A 157 -27.53 3.43 10.91
N PRO A 158 -28.65 3.08 11.57
CA PRO A 158 -28.86 1.76 12.15
C PRO A 158 -28.74 0.60 11.15
N VAL A 159 -29.22 0.79 9.91
CA VAL A 159 -29.19 -0.26 8.87
C VAL A 159 -27.76 -0.58 8.48
N ARG A 160 -26.96 0.44 8.16
CA ARG A 160 -25.53 0.25 7.84
C ARG A 160 -24.77 -0.33 9.02
N ARG A 161 -25.04 0.13 10.25
CA ARG A 161 -24.44 -0.43 11.46
C ARG A 161 -24.73 -1.92 11.58
N GLN A 162 -25.98 -2.35 11.34
CA GLN A 162 -26.35 -3.76 11.39
C GLN A 162 -25.65 -4.59 10.31
N VAL A 163 -25.48 -4.04 9.10
CA VAL A 163 -24.75 -4.71 8.02
C VAL A 163 -23.27 -4.89 8.37
N VAL A 164 -22.63 -3.86 8.95
CA VAL A 164 -21.23 -3.94 9.39
C VAL A 164 -21.08 -4.98 10.51
N LEU A 165 -21.96 -4.96 11.51
CA LEU A 165 -21.93 -5.93 12.61
C LEU A 165 -22.06 -7.37 12.13
N LYS A 166 -22.93 -7.64 11.14
CA LYS A 166 -23.06 -8.96 10.52
C LYS A 166 -21.81 -9.40 9.75
N ASN A 167 -21.00 -8.47 9.25
CA ASN A 167 -19.84 -8.72 8.40
C ASN A 167 -18.50 -8.37 9.07
N THR A 168 -18.48 -8.34 10.40
CA THR A 168 -17.32 -7.97 11.23
C THR A 168 -16.06 -8.75 10.85
N GLU A 169 -16.15 -10.06 10.64
CA GLU A 169 -15.00 -10.91 10.32
C GLU A 169 -14.38 -10.55 8.97
N ALA A 170 -15.23 -10.32 7.95
CA ALA A 170 -14.79 -9.89 6.63
C ALA A 170 -14.13 -8.51 6.69
N CYS A 171 -14.67 -7.59 7.52
CA CYS A 171 -14.09 -6.27 7.73
C CYS A 171 -12.70 -6.34 8.38
N LEU A 172 -12.51 -7.15 9.43
CA LEU A 172 -11.21 -7.35 10.07
C LEU A 172 -10.18 -7.96 9.09
N LYS A 173 -10.61 -8.92 8.26
CA LYS A 173 -9.76 -9.49 7.20
C LYS A 173 -9.37 -8.43 6.17
N LYS A 174 -10.30 -7.56 5.76
CA LYS A 174 -10.06 -6.44 4.82
C LYS A 174 -9.08 -5.42 5.41
N ILE A 175 -9.21 -5.08 6.69
CA ILE A 175 -8.27 -4.18 7.39
C ILE A 175 -6.87 -4.80 7.41
N LYS A 176 -6.73 -6.05 7.87
CA LYS A 176 -5.44 -6.75 7.86
C LYS A 176 -4.83 -6.79 6.46
N ARG A 177 -5.63 -7.10 5.44
CA ARG A 177 -5.19 -7.12 4.04
C ARG A 177 -4.70 -5.75 3.57
N THR A 178 -5.38 -4.68 3.99
CA THR A 178 -5.00 -3.30 3.69
C THR A 178 -3.62 -2.99 4.30
N LEU A 179 -3.41 -3.26 5.58
CA LEU A 179 -2.09 -3.06 6.22
C LEU A 179 -0.98 -3.88 5.53
N GLN A 180 -1.26 -5.12 5.14
CA GLN A 180 -0.31 -5.94 4.38
C GLN A 180 0.04 -5.32 3.02
N ALA A 181 -0.94 -4.73 2.31
CA ALA A 181 -0.71 -4.04 1.06
C ALA A 181 0.16 -2.79 1.24
N TYR A 182 -0.07 -2.00 2.30
CA TYR A 182 0.81 -0.88 2.65
C TYR A 182 2.22 -1.34 3.03
N ALA A 183 2.36 -2.45 3.77
CA ALA A 183 3.69 -2.96 4.10
C ALA A 183 4.48 -3.35 2.84
N LEU A 184 3.82 -3.96 1.84
CA LEU A 184 4.46 -4.31 0.56
C LEU A 184 4.79 -3.07 -0.28
N ALA A 185 3.87 -2.11 -0.37
CA ALA A 185 4.07 -0.87 -1.14
C ALA A 185 5.05 0.12 -0.49
N ARG A 186 5.12 0.14 0.85
CA ARG A 186 5.93 1.08 1.64
C ARG A 186 6.67 0.34 2.76
N PRO A 187 7.71 -0.44 2.40
CA PRO A 187 8.33 -1.42 3.30
C PRO A 187 9.09 -0.83 4.49
N ARG A 188 9.29 0.49 4.55
CA ARG A 188 10.07 1.15 5.61
C ARG A 188 9.25 1.55 6.84
N VAL A 189 7.93 1.41 6.80
CA VAL A 189 7.04 1.83 7.90
C VAL A 189 6.62 0.64 8.74
N ARG A 190 6.77 0.74 10.07
CA ARG A 190 6.26 -0.25 11.02
C ARG A 190 4.74 -0.17 11.07
N LEU A 191 4.06 -1.30 10.94
CA LEU A 191 2.60 -1.38 11.01
C LEU A 191 2.16 -2.37 12.08
N ALA A 192 1.13 -2.04 12.84
CA ALA A 192 0.52 -2.95 13.80
C ALA A 192 -1.00 -2.87 13.76
N LEU A 193 -1.66 -4.02 13.89
CA LEU A 193 -3.10 -4.17 14.08
C LEU A 193 -3.34 -4.96 15.36
N ARG A 194 -4.13 -4.38 16.27
CA ARG A 194 -4.59 -5.01 17.50
C ARG A 194 -6.11 -4.99 17.56
N VAL A 195 -6.72 -6.16 17.76
CA VAL A 195 -8.17 -6.27 17.91
C VAL A 195 -8.54 -6.32 19.39
N LEU A 196 -9.14 -5.23 19.87
CA LEU A 196 -9.57 -5.07 21.26
C LEU A 196 -10.78 -5.95 21.55
N LYS A 197 -10.85 -6.52 22.76
CA LYS A 197 -11.97 -7.37 23.22
C LYS A 197 -12.27 -8.56 22.29
N ALA A 198 -11.28 -9.03 21.54
CA ALA A 198 -11.39 -10.27 20.76
C ALA A 198 -11.27 -11.49 21.67
N LYS A 199 -11.96 -12.58 21.33
CA LYS A 199 -11.84 -13.88 22.05
C LYS A 199 -10.45 -14.50 21.89
N ASN A 200 -9.78 -14.19 20.78
CA ASN A 200 -8.44 -14.64 20.45
C ASN A 200 -7.72 -13.55 19.62
N ASN A 201 -6.42 -13.72 19.41
CA ASN A 201 -5.61 -12.77 18.64
C ASN A 201 -5.55 -13.13 17.15
N LYS A 202 -6.57 -13.78 16.58
CA LYS A 202 -6.57 -14.30 15.17
C LYS A 202 -6.25 -13.22 14.14
N TYR A 203 -6.75 -12.01 14.35
CA TYR A 203 -6.62 -10.88 13.44
C TYR A 203 -5.49 -9.92 13.79
N ASP A 204 -4.87 -10.08 14.96
CA ASP A 204 -3.69 -9.30 15.31
C ASP A 204 -2.59 -9.54 14.29
N TRP A 205 -1.85 -8.48 13.99
CA TRP A 205 -0.82 -8.53 12.97
C TRP A 205 0.20 -7.41 13.20
N ILE A 206 1.48 -7.73 12.98
CA ILE A 206 2.56 -6.76 13.14
C ILE A 206 3.53 -6.96 11.97
N TYR A 207 3.92 -5.85 11.37
CA TYR A 207 5.04 -5.75 10.45
C TYR A 207 6.09 -4.80 11.03
N ALA A 208 7.31 -5.30 11.16
CA ALA A 208 8.46 -4.53 11.60
C ALA A 208 9.49 -4.51 10.46
N PRO A 209 9.83 -3.33 9.89
CA PRO A 209 10.87 -3.24 8.88
C PRO A 209 12.21 -3.68 9.46
N LYS A 210 13.02 -4.40 8.68
CA LYS A 210 14.42 -4.70 9.02
C LYS A 210 15.30 -3.59 8.48
N SER A 211 16.25 -3.10 9.27
CA SER A 211 17.27 -2.18 8.78
C SER A 211 18.04 -2.81 7.61
N GLY A 212 18.02 -2.17 6.44
CA GLY A 212 18.63 -2.71 5.22
C GLY A 212 17.86 -3.89 4.58
N GLY A 213 16.65 -4.19 5.02
CA GLY A 213 15.78 -5.20 4.40
C GLY A 213 15.25 -4.71 3.04
N GLY A 214 15.35 -5.57 2.02
CA GLY A 214 14.72 -5.35 0.73
C GLY A 214 13.27 -5.87 0.68
N ALA A 215 12.63 -5.77 -0.48
CA ALA A 215 11.24 -6.18 -0.68
C ALA A 215 11.00 -7.69 -0.42
N GLU A 216 12.03 -8.54 -0.55
CA GLU A 216 11.95 -9.95 -0.14
C GLU A 216 11.69 -10.10 1.36
N ASP A 217 12.44 -9.41 2.22
CA ASP A 217 12.26 -9.45 3.69
C ASP A 217 10.84 -9.02 4.08
N THR A 218 10.31 -8.03 3.37
CA THR A 218 8.93 -7.59 3.50
C THR A 218 7.95 -8.70 3.12
N ALA A 219 8.11 -9.32 1.95
CA ALA A 219 7.27 -10.45 1.53
C ALA A 219 7.34 -11.62 2.53
N PHE A 220 8.53 -11.98 3.00
CA PHE A 220 8.74 -13.00 4.03
C PHE A 220 7.91 -12.73 5.29
N LYS A 221 7.86 -11.48 5.75
CA LYS A 221 7.10 -11.09 6.95
C LYS A 221 5.59 -10.94 6.71
N VAL A 222 5.19 -10.56 5.49
CA VAL A 222 3.79 -10.26 5.16
C VAL A 222 3.02 -11.52 4.78
N VAL A 223 3.56 -12.32 3.85
CA VAL A 223 2.91 -13.54 3.33
C VAL A 223 3.52 -14.84 3.86
N GLY A 224 4.65 -14.76 4.56
CA GLY A 224 5.31 -15.90 5.19
C GLY A 224 6.38 -16.55 4.30
N ALA A 225 7.33 -17.22 4.95
CA ALA A 225 8.48 -17.84 4.28
C ALA A 225 8.11 -18.95 3.29
N ALA A 226 7.05 -19.71 3.60
CA ALA A 226 6.58 -20.79 2.74
C ALA A 226 6.19 -20.30 1.34
N CYS A 227 5.58 -19.11 1.23
CA CYS A 227 5.23 -18.50 -0.06
C CYS A 227 6.41 -17.73 -0.66
N ALA A 228 7.06 -16.87 0.12
CA ALA A 228 8.10 -15.98 -0.38
C ALA A 228 9.28 -16.76 -0.99
N SER A 229 9.65 -17.92 -0.42
CA SER A 229 10.72 -18.77 -0.97
C SER A 229 10.38 -19.42 -2.31
N GLN A 230 9.12 -19.41 -2.72
CA GLN A 230 8.63 -19.95 -4.01
C GLN A 230 8.61 -18.90 -5.11
N CYS A 231 9.00 -17.65 -4.81
CA CYS A 231 8.86 -16.54 -5.73
C CYS A 231 10.20 -16.08 -6.31
N ILE A 232 10.12 -15.28 -7.38
CA ILE A 232 11.22 -14.61 -8.06
C ILE A 232 10.83 -13.16 -8.38
N TRP A 233 11.85 -12.33 -8.54
CA TRP A 233 11.69 -10.97 -9.04
C TRP A 233 11.75 -10.93 -10.56
N SER A 234 10.87 -10.12 -11.13
CA SER A 234 10.94 -9.69 -12.53
C SER A 234 10.71 -8.19 -12.58
N MET A 235 11.43 -7.52 -13.49
CA MET A 235 11.28 -6.10 -13.74
C MET A 235 11.27 -5.85 -15.25
N LEU A 236 10.40 -4.96 -15.69
CA LEU A 236 10.33 -4.51 -17.06
C LEU A 236 10.06 -3.01 -17.10
N GLU A 237 10.84 -2.31 -17.92
CA GLU A 237 10.58 -0.93 -18.29
C GLU A 237 10.08 -0.91 -19.74
N HIS A 238 8.96 -0.22 -19.97
CA HIS A 238 8.39 -0.06 -21.31
C HIS A 238 7.64 1.27 -21.42
N SER A 239 8.00 2.08 -22.41
CA SER A 239 7.33 3.35 -22.71
C SER A 239 7.19 4.27 -21.48
N GLY A 240 8.22 4.33 -20.63
CA GLY A 240 8.26 5.14 -19.42
C GLY A 240 7.58 4.52 -18.19
N PHE A 241 6.83 3.43 -18.35
CA PHE A 241 6.30 2.66 -17.21
C PHE A 241 7.33 1.65 -16.73
N THR A 242 7.49 1.53 -15.42
CA THR A 242 8.29 0.47 -14.80
C THR A 242 7.40 -0.44 -14.00
N LEU A 243 7.41 -1.75 -14.31
CA LEU A 243 6.70 -2.75 -13.53
C LEU A 243 7.72 -3.65 -12.83
N GLN A 244 7.56 -3.80 -11.53
CA GLN A 244 8.32 -4.73 -10.71
C GLN A 244 7.34 -5.74 -10.11
N ALA A 245 7.63 -7.03 -10.29
CA ALA A 245 6.80 -8.09 -9.75
C ALA A 245 7.60 -9.10 -8.93
N PHE A 246 7.08 -9.44 -7.76
CA PHE A 246 7.47 -10.62 -7.01
C PHE A 246 6.37 -11.67 -7.17
N LEU A 247 6.70 -12.75 -7.89
CA LEU A 247 5.73 -13.72 -8.37
C LEU A 247 6.25 -15.16 -8.27
N PRO A 248 5.38 -16.19 -8.20
CA PRO A 248 5.78 -17.58 -8.07
C PRO A 248 6.61 -18.07 -9.25
N ARG A 249 7.57 -18.95 -8.99
CA ARG A 249 8.28 -19.70 -10.04
C ARG A 249 7.38 -20.76 -10.67
N PRO A 250 7.64 -21.21 -11.91
CA PRO A 250 6.94 -22.32 -12.56
C PRO A 250 6.95 -23.61 -11.74
N ASP A 251 8.03 -23.86 -10.99
CA ASP A 251 8.20 -25.03 -10.11
C ASP A 251 7.65 -24.81 -8.69
N ALA A 252 6.94 -23.72 -8.44
CA ALA A 252 6.42 -23.39 -7.13
C ALA A 252 5.38 -24.42 -6.64
N ASP A 253 5.50 -24.76 -5.36
CA ASP A 253 4.51 -25.59 -4.68
C ASP A 253 3.15 -24.87 -4.59
N ALA A 254 2.16 -25.39 -5.33
CA ALA A 254 0.79 -24.87 -5.37
C ALA A 254 0.16 -24.66 -3.99
N SER A 255 0.44 -25.53 -3.02
CA SER A 255 -0.16 -25.44 -1.68
C SER A 255 0.34 -24.22 -0.90
N LYS A 256 1.54 -23.73 -1.21
CA LYS A 256 2.19 -22.62 -0.50
C LYS A 256 1.86 -21.25 -1.09
N ILE A 257 1.44 -21.19 -2.34
CA ILE A 257 1.16 -19.93 -3.05
C ILE A 257 -0.33 -19.63 -3.21
N ASN A 258 -1.20 -20.63 -3.06
CA ASN A 258 -2.64 -20.51 -3.30
C ASN A 258 -3.39 -19.84 -2.15
N GLY A 259 -4.39 -19.01 -2.47
CA GLY A 259 -5.26 -18.34 -1.49
C GLY A 259 -4.64 -17.10 -0.85
N ILE A 260 -3.44 -16.69 -1.30
CA ILE A 260 -2.77 -15.48 -0.87
C ILE A 260 -3.19 -14.31 -1.76
N GLY A 261 -3.29 -14.51 -3.07
CA GLY A 261 -3.76 -13.50 -4.02
C GLY A 261 -2.84 -12.31 -4.25
N ALA A 262 -3.32 -11.39 -5.09
CA ALA A 262 -2.53 -10.26 -5.57
C ALA A 262 -2.52 -9.06 -4.60
N TYR A 263 -1.38 -8.37 -4.58
CA TYR A 263 -1.13 -7.07 -3.99
C TYR A 263 -0.59 -6.19 -5.10
N ILE A 264 -1.26 -5.08 -5.38
CA ILE A 264 -0.88 -4.19 -6.47
C ILE A 264 -0.76 -2.78 -5.91
N SER A 265 0.27 -2.07 -6.33
CA SER A 265 0.46 -0.66 -6.02
C SER A 265 0.91 0.12 -7.24
N VAL A 266 0.52 1.39 -7.29
CA VAL A 266 0.93 2.35 -8.32
C VAL A 266 1.57 3.53 -7.60
N ASP A 267 2.83 3.85 -7.90
CA ASP A 267 3.61 4.89 -7.19
C ASP A 267 3.49 4.79 -5.66
N ALA A 268 3.67 3.56 -5.15
CA ALA A 268 3.53 3.20 -3.74
C ALA A 268 2.14 3.48 -3.11
N ARG A 269 1.09 3.66 -3.93
CA ARG A 269 -0.32 3.67 -3.51
C ARG A 269 -0.93 2.28 -3.69
N PRO A 270 -1.35 1.59 -2.62
CA PRO A 270 -2.07 0.32 -2.76
C PRO A 270 -3.42 0.50 -3.47
N VAL A 271 -3.69 -0.37 -4.45
CA VAL A 271 -4.93 -0.41 -5.23
C VAL A 271 -5.58 -1.79 -5.15
N SER A 272 -6.86 -1.88 -5.50
CA SER A 272 -7.57 -3.16 -5.46
C SER A 272 -7.25 -4.01 -6.68
N PRO A 273 -6.84 -5.28 -6.49
CA PRO A 273 -6.62 -6.21 -7.60
C PRO A 273 -7.92 -6.65 -8.29
N ALA A 274 -9.09 -6.24 -7.77
CA ALA A 274 -10.40 -6.62 -8.27
C ALA A 274 -11.08 -5.52 -9.11
N ARG A 275 -10.40 -4.40 -9.36
CA ARG A 275 -10.94 -3.20 -10.03
C ARG A 275 -10.19 -2.89 -11.33
N GLY A 276 -10.87 -2.16 -12.23
CA GLY A 276 -10.33 -1.59 -13.47
C GLY A 276 -9.31 -2.44 -14.22
N VAL A 277 -8.20 -1.79 -14.56
CA VAL A 277 -7.04 -2.36 -15.27
C VAL A 277 -6.37 -3.46 -14.45
N PHE A 278 -6.32 -3.31 -13.13
CA PHE A 278 -5.65 -4.25 -12.23
C PHE A 278 -6.28 -5.64 -12.24
N LYS A 279 -7.61 -5.72 -12.35
CA LYS A 279 -8.32 -7.00 -12.54
C LYS A 279 -7.89 -7.71 -13.82
N GLN A 280 -7.63 -6.96 -14.90
CA GLN A 280 -7.14 -7.51 -16.16
C GLN A 280 -5.70 -8.00 -16.02
N ILE A 281 -4.83 -7.24 -15.36
CA ILE A 281 -3.44 -7.63 -15.07
C ILE A 281 -3.40 -8.95 -14.27
N VAL A 282 -4.21 -9.07 -13.21
CA VAL A 282 -4.30 -10.30 -12.41
C VAL A 282 -4.79 -11.48 -13.24
N LYS A 283 -5.74 -11.25 -14.16
CA LYS A 283 -6.20 -12.28 -15.08
C LYS A 283 -5.07 -12.77 -16.00
N ILE A 284 -4.32 -11.85 -16.62
CA ILE A 284 -3.19 -12.17 -17.51
C ILE A 284 -2.10 -12.91 -16.75
N PHE A 285 -1.77 -12.47 -15.52
CA PHE A 285 -0.83 -13.16 -14.66
C PHE A 285 -1.25 -14.62 -14.41
N ARG A 286 -2.51 -14.86 -14.04
CA ARG A 286 -3.03 -16.20 -13.77
C ARG A 286 -3.02 -17.08 -15.03
N GLU A 287 -3.28 -16.52 -16.20
CA GLU A 287 -3.20 -17.22 -17.49
C GLU A 287 -1.74 -17.62 -17.79
N ALA A 288 -0.81 -16.66 -17.74
CA ALA A 288 0.61 -16.91 -17.99
C ALA A 288 1.21 -17.92 -16.99
N PHE A 289 0.83 -17.86 -15.72
CA PHE A 289 1.29 -18.83 -14.71
C PHE A 289 0.77 -20.24 -15.00
N ARG A 290 -0.50 -20.38 -15.39
CA ARG A 290 -1.11 -21.69 -15.68
C ARG A 290 -0.46 -22.37 -16.90
N GLU A 291 -0.01 -21.61 -17.88
CA GLU A 291 0.67 -22.14 -19.06
C GLU A 291 2.02 -22.80 -18.70
N VAL A 292 2.76 -22.24 -17.75
CA VAL A 292 4.09 -22.74 -17.36
C VAL A 292 4.09 -23.68 -16.16
N ALA A 293 3.00 -23.73 -15.40
CA ALA A 293 2.84 -24.61 -14.24
C ALA A 293 1.54 -25.45 -14.34
N PRO A 294 1.45 -26.44 -15.25
CA PRO A 294 0.22 -27.22 -15.49
C PRO A 294 -0.26 -27.99 -14.25
N ASP A 295 0.67 -28.46 -13.42
CA ASP A 295 0.37 -29.18 -12.17
C ASP A 295 -0.29 -28.27 -11.11
N THR A 296 -0.32 -26.96 -11.35
CA THR A 296 -0.93 -25.96 -10.46
C THR A 296 -2.30 -25.47 -10.95
N THR A 297 -2.96 -26.22 -11.85
CA THR A 297 -4.31 -25.88 -12.38
C THR A 297 -5.36 -25.56 -11.31
N ASN A 298 -5.24 -26.13 -10.10
CA ASN A 298 -6.12 -25.88 -8.96
C ASN A 298 -5.81 -24.58 -8.17
N VAL A 299 -4.73 -23.87 -8.51
CA VAL A 299 -4.36 -22.60 -7.88
C VAL A 299 -5.28 -21.49 -8.41
N LYS A 300 -6.23 -21.06 -7.56
CA LYS A 300 -7.23 -20.05 -7.92
C LYS A 300 -6.74 -18.63 -7.69
N ASP A 301 -5.94 -18.44 -6.65
CA ASP A 301 -5.50 -17.10 -6.23
C ASP A 301 -4.02 -17.13 -5.78
N PRO A 302 -3.09 -17.26 -6.75
CA PRO A 302 -1.67 -17.26 -6.46
C PRO A 302 -1.23 -15.90 -5.92
N PHE A 303 -0.20 -15.91 -5.07
CA PHE A 303 0.47 -14.69 -4.65
C PHE A 303 1.01 -13.90 -5.86
N LEU A 304 0.86 -12.59 -5.83
CA LEU A 304 1.49 -11.64 -6.73
C LEU A 304 1.72 -10.36 -5.93
N CYS A 305 2.93 -9.82 -5.94
CA CYS A 305 3.17 -8.44 -5.53
C CYS A 305 3.63 -7.67 -6.75
N LEU A 306 2.85 -6.69 -7.21
CA LEU A 306 3.14 -5.88 -8.38
C LEU A 306 3.22 -4.40 -8.00
N GLU A 307 4.32 -3.76 -8.34
CA GLU A 307 4.52 -2.33 -8.23
C GLU A 307 4.64 -1.73 -9.64
N LEU A 308 3.82 -0.72 -9.91
CA LEU A 308 3.82 0.05 -11.14
C LEU A 308 4.32 1.45 -10.82
N SER A 309 5.43 1.85 -11.42
CA SER A 309 5.87 3.24 -11.43
C SER A 309 5.44 3.90 -12.73
N CYS A 310 4.74 5.03 -12.62
CA CYS A 310 4.12 5.72 -13.75
C CYS A 310 4.86 7.03 -14.08
N PRO A 311 4.89 7.42 -15.37
CA PRO A 311 5.20 8.80 -15.73
C PRO A 311 4.21 9.78 -15.10
N ARG A 312 4.67 11.02 -14.83
CA ARG A 312 3.79 12.08 -14.32
C ARG A 312 2.65 12.35 -15.28
N GLY A 313 1.44 12.54 -14.75
CA GLY A 313 0.24 12.83 -15.54
C GLY A 313 -0.33 11.64 -16.32
N SER A 314 0.27 10.45 -16.27
CA SER A 314 -0.20 9.29 -17.06
C SER A 314 -1.45 8.61 -16.48
N TYR A 315 -1.93 9.05 -15.32
CA TYR A 315 -3.15 8.56 -14.69
C TYR A 315 -3.77 9.60 -13.75
N ASP A 316 -5.07 9.47 -13.52
CA ASP A 316 -5.84 10.25 -12.57
C ASP A 316 -6.20 9.41 -11.32
N ALA A 317 -5.83 9.92 -10.15
CA ALA A 317 -6.12 9.31 -8.85
C ALA A 317 -7.47 9.78 -8.24
N ASN A 318 -8.12 10.78 -8.83
CA ASN A 318 -9.39 11.36 -8.40
C ASN A 318 -10.63 10.58 -8.90
N LEU A 319 -10.50 9.28 -9.16
CA LEU A 319 -11.57 8.49 -9.75
C LEU A 319 -12.73 8.21 -8.77
N GLU A 320 -12.43 7.72 -7.58
CA GLU A 320 -13.47 7.28 -6.64
C GLU A 320 -13.06 7.43 -5.17
N PRO A 321 -14.02 7.56 -4.22
CA PRO A 321 -13.70 7.87 -2.82
C PRO A 321 -12.88 6.81 -2.09
N ALA A 322 -13.02 5.52 -2.43
CA ALA A 322 -12.30 4.45 -1.74
C ALA A 322 -10.83 4.34 -2.19
N LYS A 323 -10.40 5.04 -3.26
CA LYS A 323 -9.03 5.04 -3.81
C LYS A 323 -8.50 3.64 -4.16
N ASP A 324 -9.39 2.74 -4.54
CA ASP A 324 -9.11 1.35 -4.91
C ASP A 324 -8.88 1.17 -6.42
N ASP A 325 -9.12 2.19 -7.23
CA ASP A 325 -8.94 2.19 -8.68
C ASP A 325 -8.34 3.51 -9.18
N LEU A 326 -7.76 3.48 -10.38
CA LEU A 326 -7.11 4.62 -11.03
C LEU A 326 -7.52 4.68 -12.50
N LEU A 327 -7.61 5.89 -13.05
CA LEU A 327 -7.92 6.10 -14.46
C LEU A 327 -6.63 6.37 -15.24
N PHE A 328 -6.16 5.41 -16.02
CA PHE A 328 -4.99 5.59 -16.88
C PHE A 328 -5.36 6.29 -18.19
N GLU A 329 -4.45 7.13 -18.70
CA GLU A 329 -4.59 7.74 -20.02
C GLU A 329 -4.58 6.68 -21.13
N ASP A 330 -3.62 5.75 -21.06
CA ASP A 330 -3.57 4.56 -21.93
C ASP A 330 -3.59 3.27 -21.11
N PRO A 331 -4.79 2.74 -20.80
CA PRO A 331 -4.94 1.45 -20.13
C PRO A 331 -4.33 0.28 -20.91
N SER A 332 -4.31 0.35 -22.24
CA SER A 332 -3.87 -0.76 -23.10
C SER A 332 -2.36 -0.94 -22.98
N LEU A 333 -1.61 0.17 -22.97
CA LEU A 333 -0.17 0.17 -22.79
C LEU A 333 0.26 -0.43 -21.44
N VAL A 334 -0.46 -0.11 -20.36
CA VAL A 334 -0.19 -0.69 -19.02
C VAL A 334 -0.42 -2.20 -19.03
N VAL A 335 -1.52 -2.65 -19.63
CA VAL A 335 -1.85 -4.08 -19.76
C VAL A 335 -0.83 -4.81 -20.64
N GLU A 336 -0.40 -4.20 -21.75
CA GLU A 336 0.63 -4.75 -22.63
C GLU A 336 1.97 -4.89 -21.91
N THR A 337 2.35 -3.88 -21.13
CA THR A 337 3.58 -3.91 -20.34
C THR A 337 3.53 -5.03 -19.29
N ALA A 338 2.40 -5.21 -18.61
CA ALA A 338 2.22 -6.33 -17.68
C ALA A 338 2.31 -7.69 -18.39
N ARG A 339 1.72 -7.82 -19.60
CA ARG A 339 1.83 -9.04 -20.41
C ARG A 339 3.29 -9.34 -20.76
N LYS A 340 4.02 -8.35 -21.26
CA LYS A 340 5.46 -8.46 -21.58
C LYS A 340 6.29 -8.86 -20.35
N LEU A 341 5.98 -8.30 -19.17
CA LEU A 341 6.66 -8.63 -17.92
C LEU A 341 6.47 -10.11 -17.55
N PHE A 342 5.23 -10.61 -17.58
CA PHE A 342 4.94 -12.00 -17.23
C PHE A 342 5.52 -12.97 -18.26
N SER A 343 5.43 -12.66 -19.56
CA SER A 343 6.11 -13.45 -20.59
C SER A 343 7.62 -13.48 -20.35
N ALA A 344 8.26 -12.34 -20.10
CA ALA A 344 9.70 -12.30 -19.82
C ALA A 344 10.08 -13.09 -18.55
N ALA A 345 9.26 -13.01 -17.50
CA ALA A 345 9.49 -13.74 -16.24
C ALA A 345 9.50 -15.26 -16.45
N TYR A 346 8.58 -15.77 -17.28
CA TYR A 346 8.40 -17.21 -17.46
C TYR A 346 9.14 -17.79 -18.68
N THR A 347 9.41 -17.00 -19.72
CA THR A 347 10.22 -17.44 -20.88
C THR A 347 11.70 -17.57 -20.52
N LYS A 348 12.26 -16.65 -19.72
CA LYS A 348 13.67 -16.72 -19.28
C LYS A 348 13.95 -17.94 -18.37
N GLN A 349 12.93 -18.54 -17.78
CA GLN A 349 13.10 -19.71 -16.90
C GLN A 349 13.14 -21.07 -17.63
N GLN A 350 13.05 -21.09 -18.97
CA GLN A 350 13.53 -22.28 -19.70
C GLN A 350 15.06 -22.37 -19.74
N ILE A 351 15.82 -21.33 -19.32
CA ILE A 351 17.28 -21.36 -19.25
C ILE A 351 17.80 -20.54 -18.05
N VAL A 352 17.81 -21.06 -16.82
CA VAL A 352 18.77 -20.56 -15.80
C VAL A 352 19.21 -21.66 -14.83
N THR A 353 20.44 -22.11 -15.03
CA THR A 353 21.37 -22.54 -13.99
C THR A 353 21.61 -21.36 -13.04
N THR A 354 21.39 -21.57 -11.74
CA THR A 354 21.51 -20.61 -10.63
C THR A 354 22.74 -19.71 -10.71
N VAL A 355 22.57 -18.38 -10.74
CA VAL A 355 23.65 -17.42 -10.44
C VAL A 355 23.26 -16.56 -9.23
N LYS A 356 24.12 -16.59 -8.21
CA LYS A 356 23.99 -15.86 -6.94
C LYS A 356 24.19 -14.34 -7.11
N TRP A 357 23.36 -13.58 -6.39
CA TRP A 357 23.21 -12.12 -6.46
C TRP A 357 24.13 -11.34 -5.50
N SER A 358 25.46 -11.40 -5.66
CA SER A 358 26.38 -10.62 -4.81
C SER A 358 27.01 -9.37 -5.46
N LEU A 359 26.67 -8.99 -6.70
CA LEU A 359 27.40 -7.92 -7.41
C LEU A 359 26.60 -6.71 -7.93
N VAL A 360 25.27 -6.74 -7.96
CA VAL A 360 24.50 -5.60 -8.52
C VAL A 360 24.29 -4.46 -7.51
N ALA A 361 24.48 -4.71 -6.21
CA ALA A 361 24.28 -3.69 -5.14
C ALA A 361 25.49 -2.77 -4.89
N ARG A 362 26.60 -2.93 -5.63
CA ARG A 362 27.83 -2.13 -5.47
C ARG A 362 28.02 -1.04 -6.54
N ALA A 363 27.37 -1.14 -7.70
CA ALA A 363 27.60 -0.23 -8.82
C ALA A 363 26.83 1.12 -8.72
N SER A 364 25.72 1.19 -7.97
CA SER A 364 24.96 2.44 -7.80
C SER A 364 25.51 3.38 -6.70
N ARG A 365 26.70 3.10 -6.15
CA ARG A 365 27.27 3.86 -5.02
C ARG A 365 28.51 4.71 -5.36
N PHE A 366 29.00 4.67 -6.61
CA PHE A 366 30.25 5.34 -6.99
C PHE A 366 30.22 6.06 -8.34
N GLY A 367 29.06 6.55 -8.80
CA GLY A 367 28.99 7.62 -9.81
C GLY A 367 29.94 7.50 -11.01
N LEU A 368 30.09 6.30 -11.58
CA LEU A 368 30.86 6.06 -12.80
C LEU A 368 29.91 5.41 -13.81
N CYS A 369 29.15 6.26 -14.49
CA CYS A 369 28.53 5.91 -15.75
C CYS A 369 29.57 6.20 -16.82
N GLU A 370 30.21 5.17 -17.38
CA GLU A 370 30.78 5.25 -18.73
C GLU A 370 31.00 3.84 -19.29
N SER A 371 30.35 3.57 -20.42
CA SER A 371 30.62 2.49 -21.38
C SER A 371 30.45 1.03 -20.93
N VAL A 372 29.22 0.52 -21.03
CA VAL A 372 29.00 -0.85 -21.53
C VAL A 372 27.89 -0.80 -22.58
N SER A 373 28.18 -0.11 -23.69
CA SER A 373 27.47 -0.30 -24.94
C SER A 373 27.98 -1.59 -25.61
N SER A 374 27.07 -2.33 -26.22
CA SER A 374 27.29 -3.45 -27.15
C SER A 374 28.00 -4.70 -26.61
N VAL A 375 27.23 -5.74 -26.28
CA VAL A 375 27.65 -7.13 -26.53
C VAL A 375 26.58 -7.77 -27.42
N GLU A 376 26.89 -7.84 -28.71
CA GLU A 376 26.16 -8.66 -29.68
C GLU A 376 26.36 -10.15 -29.34
N PHE A 377 25.26 -10.91 -29.34
CA PHE A 377 25.31 -12.36 -29.23
C PHE A 377 25.66 -12.98 -30.59
N ALA A 378 26.93 -13.34 -30.80
CA ALA A 378 27.31 -14.32 -31.81
C ALA A 378 27.41 -15.71 -31.17
N GLY A 379 26.57 -16.63 -31.63
CA GLY A 379 26.53 -18.00 -31.12
C GLY A 379 27.75 -18.83 -31.49
N LYS A 380 28.16 -19.72 -30.58
CA LYS A 380 28.34 -21.17 -30.83
C LYS A 380 28.91 -21.85 -29.58
N ALA A 381 28.57 -23.14 -29.49
CA ALA A 381 28.99 -24.09 -28.48
C ALA A 381 30.51 -24.21 -28.34
N THR A 382 30.91 -24.88 -27.24
CA THR A 382 32.26 -25.24 -26.78
C THR A 382 33.05 -24.14 -26.06
N THR A 383 33.33 -24.34 -24.76
CA THR A 383 34.70 -24.49 -24.20
C THR A 383 34.62 -24.60 -22.67
N GLN A 384 34.37 -25.80 -22.18
CA GLN A 384 34.55 -26.19 -20.78
C GLN A 384 36.03 -26.53 -20.58
N HIS A 385 36.95 -25.54 -20.58
CA HIS A 385 38.34 -25.69 -20.11
C HIS A 385 39.18 -24.40 -20.03
N ARG A 386 38.60 -23.19 -20.13
CA ARG A 386 39.38 -21.93 -20.11
C ARG A 386 39.14 -21.00 -18.92
N PHE A 387 38.27 -21.36 -17.97
CA PHE A 387 37.95 -20.50 -16.81
C PHE A 387 38.78 -20.78 -15.54
N GLU A 388 39.56 -21.87 -15.47
CA GLU A 388 40.39 -22.17 -14.29
C GLU A 388 41.76 -21.48 -14.24
N ARG A 389 42.17 -20.77 -15.31
CA ARG A 389 43.46 -20.03 -15.32
C ARG A 389 43.36 -18.52 -15.09
N ALA A 390 42.15 -17.94 -15.09
CA ALA A 390 41.96 -16.51 -14.83
C ALA A 390 41.67 -16.19 -13.34
N ALA A 391 41.24 -17.18 -12.55
CA ALA A 391 40.91 -17.01 -11.13
C ALA A 391 42.14 -17.03 -10.18
N ASN A 392 43.30 -17.49 -10.64
CA ASN A 392 44.54 -17.54 -9.84
C ASN A 392 45.51 -16.36 -10.08
N ALA A 393 45.15 -15.38 -10.90
CA ALA A 393 45.99 -14.20 -11.16
C ALA A 393 45.51 -12.92 -10.45
N ALA A 394 44.33 -12.93 -9.83
CA ALA A 394 43.74 -11.77 -9.13
C ALA A 394 43.91 -11.81 -7.59
N THR A 395 44.58 -12.84 -7.06
CA THR A 395 44.85 -13.01 -5.62
C THR A 395 46.28 -12.67 -5.21
N PHE A 396 47.06 -11.98 -6.07
CA PHE A 396 48.48 -11.67 -5.79
C PHE A 396 48.85 -10.18 -5.80
N PHE A 397 47.87 -9.24 -5.82
CA PHE A 397 48.14 -7.80 -5.83
C PHE A 397 47.24 -6.99 -4.88
N ALA A 398 46.91 -7.57 -3.72
CA ALA A 398 46.16 -6.86 -2.66
C ALA A 398 46.80 -6.99 -1.26
N ASP A 399 48.13 -7.18 -1.22
CA ASP A 399 48.95 -7.09 -0.01
C ASP A 399 50.26 -6.34 -0.36
N THR A 400 50.16 -5.03 -0.66
CA THR A 400 51.19 -4.02 -0.40
C THR A 400 50.64 -2.64 -0.81
N GLU A 401 50.70 -1.71 0.16
CA GLU A 401 50.42 -0.26 0.15
C GLU A 401 49.14 0.20 0.85
#